data_AF-X1A3Y1-F1
#
_entry.id   AF-X1A3Y1-F1
#
_cell.length_a   1.000
_cell.length_b   1.000
_cell.length_c   1.000
_cell.angle_alpha   90.00
_cell.angle_beta   90.00
_cell.angle_gamma   90.00
#
_symmetry.space_group_name_H-M   'P 1'
#
loop_
_entity.id
_entity.type
_entity.pdbx_description
1 polymer ?
#
loop_
_entity_poly.entity_id
_entity_poly.type
_entity_poly.pdbx_seq_one_letter_code
_entity_poly.pdbx_strand_id
1 'polypeptide(L)'
;DEKTEDEFKKALKEYADEIKKEDKDHDFSVFIFVGEIDFINDLKITTFTNANFEGATFEDNANFNRTTFEGRASFENVGFESDVYFEQVIFKVNSNFLGSTFKGNIFFTEATLVFATWLEIKLLKKGIIKFEKTNLEGVILDLDLAEGVLIDFTNTLLMNTKINREQISNHILQKESKEFSQAREIYLLLKNNFRTLGRYSDESWAFKKEKDMERKSNFHFKSLHKWFWSFFLNVIYGYGEKPGRVMALAMVIIIIFAFIFMSYGLIDETNLDTLPKFNILKELFMGIKDGDLSVR
;
A
#
# COMPACT_ATOMS: atom_id res chain seq x y z
N ASP A 1 39.40 4.88 27.73
CA ASP A 1 40.01 3.96 26.77
C ASP A 1 38.91 3.33 25.93
N GLU A 2 39.01 3.43 24.60
CA GLU A 2 38.15 2.67 23.69
C GLU A 2 38.35 1.19 24.02
N LYS A 3 37.33 0.59 24.62
CA LYS A 3 37.28 -0.88 24.74
C LYS A 3 37.26 -1.43 23.34
N THR A 4 38.03 -2.48 23.10
CA THR A 4 37.88 -3.29 21.88
C THR A 4 36.45 -3.86 21.80
N GLU A 5 35.96 -4.18 20.60
CA GLU A 5 34.64 -4.80 20.43
C GLU A 5 34.45 -6.02 21.33
N ASP A 6 35.48 -6.86 21.46
CA ASP A 6 35.48 -8.04 22.34
C ASP A 6 35.35 -7.68 23.82
N GLU A 7 36.04 -6.64 24.29
CA GLU A 7 35.95 -6.14 25.66
C GLU A 7 34.57 -5.52 25.94
N PHE A 8 34.01 -4.83 24.96
CA PHE A 8 32.64 -4.31 25.03
C PHE A 8 31.64 -5.46 25.14
N LYS A 9 31.68 -6.44 24.22
CA LYS A 9 30.77 -7.59 24.21
C LYS A 9 30.86 -8.40 25.49
N LYS A 10 32.07 -8.60 26.03
CA LYS A 10 32.26 -9.27 27.32
C LYS A 10 31.60 -8.49 28.47
N ALA A 11 31.84 -7.18 28.56
CA ALA A 11 31.25 -6.34 29.60
C ALA A 11 29.71 -6.26 29.48
N LEU A 12 29.20 -6.18 28.25
CA LEU A 12 27.76 -6.15 27.96
C LEU A 12 27.09 -7.47 28.37
N LYS A 13 27.75 -8.60 28.14
CA LYS A 13 27.27 -9.90 28.59
C LYS A 13 27.24 -10.02 30.12
N GLU A 14 28.30 -9.57 30.79
CA GLU A 14 28.34 -9.54 32.25
C GLU A 14 27.20 -8.67 32.83
N TYR A 15 26.95 -7.50 32.22
CA TYR A 15 25.84 -6.62 32.56
C TYR A 15 24.46 -7.28 32.35
N ALA A 16 24.25 -7.93 31.21
CA ALA A 16 23.02 -8.67 30.93
C ALA A 16 22.78 -9.83 31.91
N ASP A 17 23.84 -10.56 32.27
CA ASP A 17 23.78 -11.64 33.27
C ASP A 17 23.42 -11.11 34.67
N GLU A 18 23.86 -9.89 35.02
CA GLU A 18 23.49 -9.23 36.27
C GLU A 18 22.02 -8.83 36.29
N ILE A 19 21.52 -8.17 35.24
CA ILE A 19 20.08 -7.83 35.09
C ILE A 19 19.21 -9.08 35.28
N LYS A 20 19.60 -10.18 34.64
CA LYS A 20 18.86 -11.45 34.69
C LYS A 20 18.86 -12.08 36.08
N LYS A 21 19.96 -12.00 36.84
CA LYS A 21 20.04 -12.53 38.21
C LYS A 21 19.17 -11.75 39.18
N GLU A 22 19.05 -10.46 38.95
CA GLU A 22 18.33 -9.54 39.84
C GLU A 22 16.87 -9.30 39.43
N ASP A 23 16.41 -9.98 38.37
CA ASP A 23 15.06 -9.85 37.79
C ASP A 23 14.70 -8.38 37.50
N LYS A 24 15.70 -7.64 36.98
CA LYS A 24 15.58 -6.22 36.65
C LYS A 24 15.05 -6.00 35.25
N ASP A 25 14.52 -4.80 35.03
CA ASP A 25 14.25 -4.29 33.69
C ASP A 25 15.55 -4.17 32.88
N HIS A 26 15.47 -4.36 31.58
CA HIS A 26 16.61 -4.28 30.68
C HIS A 26 16.84 -2.83 30.28
N ASP A 27 17.72 -2.13 31.01
CA ASP A 27 18.04 -0.74 30.75
C ASP A 27 19.35 -0.61 29.95
N PHE A 28 19.23 -0.23 28.70
CA PHE A 28 20.33 0.09 27.79
C PHE A 28 20.27 1.55 27.35
N SER A 29 19.66 2.42 28.16
CA SER A 29 19.57 3.84 27.83
C SER A 29 20.95 4.46 27.66
N VAL A 30 21.12 5.23 26.58
CA VAL A 30 22.36 5.93 26.22
C VAL A 30 23.54 4.98 25.96
N PHE A 31 23.30 3.67 25.78
CA PHE A 31 24.36 2.74 25.40
C PHE A 31 24.84 3.00 23.98
N ILE A 32 26.14 2.84 23.75
CA ILE A 32 26.73 2.73 22.42
C ILE A 32 27.08 1.26 22.21
N PHE A 33 26.33 0.58 21.35
CA PHE A 33 26.58 -0.79 20.93
C PHE A 33 27.62 -0.78 19.81
N VAL A 34 28.85 -1.16 20.16
CA VAL A 34 29.99 -1.24 19.26
C VAL A 34 30.00 -2.60 18.57
N GLY A 35 30.09 -2.59 17.24
CA GLY A 35 30.04 -3.78 16.40
C GLY A 35 28.63 -4.38 16.29
N GLU A 36 28.51 -5.48 15.54
CA GLU A 36 27.25 -6.20 15.39
C GLU A 36 26.81 -6.80 16.73
N ILE A 37 25.53 -6.64 17.07
CA ILE A 37 24.94 -7.20 18.29
C ILE A 37 23.73 -8.07 17.99
N ASP A 38 23.75 -9.30 18.49
CA ASP A 38 22.62 -10.23 18.48
C ASP A 38 22.20 -10.53 19.92
N PHE A 39 21.02 -10.04 20.31
CA PHE A 39 20.53 -10.15 21.68
C PHE A 39 20.36 -11.62 22.14
N ILE A 40 20.09 -12.55 21.22
CA ILE A 40 19.98 -13.98 21.56
C ILE A 40 21.36 -14.62 21.60
N ASN A 41 22.17 -14.44 20.56
CA ASN A 41 23.43 -15.15 20.42
C ASN A 41 24.49 -14.61 21.38
N ASP A 42 24.61 -13.30 21.51
CA ASP A 42 25.62 -12.65 22.34
C ASP A 42 25.18 -12.54 23.79
N LEU A 43 23.92 -12.15 24.04
CA LEU A 43 23.42 -11.81 25.38
C LEU A 43 22.47 -12.86 25.99
N LYS A 44 22.03 -13.86 25.21
CA LYS A 44 21.06 -14.88 25.67
C LYS A 44 19.75 -14.27 26.19
N ILE A 45 19.37 -13.12 25.64
CA ILE A 45 18.12 -12.44 25.93
C ILE A 45 17.12 -12.81 24.83
N THR A 46 16.15 -13.66 25.18
CA THR A 46 15.02 -14.01 24.30
C THR A 46 13.77 -13.20 24.63
N THR A 47 13.70 -12.66 25.84
CA THR A 47 12.50 -12.00 26.36
C THR A 47 12.91 -10.77 27.16
N PHE A 48 12.25 -9.65 26.90
CA PHE A 48 12.37 -8.41 27.66
C PHE A 48 11.10 -8.16 28.46
N THR A 49 11.20 -8.11 29.79
CA THR A 49 10.07 -7.76 30.67
C THR A 49 9.70 -6.29 30.50
N ASN A 50 10.62 -5.36 30.79
CA ASN A 50 10.62 -4.03 30.18
C ASN A 50 12.00 -3.80 29.57
N ALA A 51 12.04 -3.02 28.50
CA ALA A 51 13.28 -2.65 27.82
C ALA A 51 13.33 -1.14 27.60
N ASN A 52 14.45 -0.53 27.97
CA ASN A 52 14.73 0.87 27.69
C ASN A 52 15.98 0.97 26.82
N PHE A 53 15.83 1.44 25.59
CA PHE A 53 16.93 1.77 24.70
C PHE A 53 17.01 3.28 24.46
N GLU A 54 16.35 4.11 25.26
CA GLU A 54 16.27 5.55 25.02
C GLU A 54 17.66 6.17 24.82
N GLY A 55 17.84 6.85 23.69
CA GLY A 55 19.11 7.50 23.30
C GLY A 55 20.26 6.54 22.98
N ALA A 56 20.02 5.23 22.90
CA ALA A 56 21.04 4.27 22.51
C ALA A 56 21.47 4.45 21.05
N THR A 57 22.70 4.07 20.74
CA THR A 57 23.25 4.04 19.38
C THR A 57 23.75 2.65 19.06
N PHE A 58 23.34 2.09 17.93
CA PHE A 58 23.86 0.85 17.37
C PHE A 58 24.75 1.22 16.18
N GLU A 59 26.07 1.04 16.33
CA GLU A 59 27.05 1.46 15.31
C GLU A 59 27.12 0.52 14.10
N ASP A 60 26.68 -0.73 14.27
CA ASP A 60 26.58 -1.75 13.23
C ASP A 60 25.22 -2.45 13.31
N ASN A 61 25.08 -3.60 12.64
CA ASN A 61 23.86 -4.39 12.58
C ASN A 61 23.29 -4.69 13.97
N ALA A 62 22.02 -4.38 14.16
CA ALA A 62 21.29 -4.64 15.41
C ALA A 62 20.27 -5.75 15.19
N ASN A 63 20.45 -6.88 15.86
CA ASN A 63 19.64 -8.08 15.65
C ASN A 63 18.80 -8.41 16.89
N PHE A 64 17.50 -8.13 16.76
CA PHE A 64 16.44 -8.44 17.72
C PHE A 64 15.58 -9.64 17.27
N ASN A 65 16.07 -10.43 16.31
CA ASN A 65 15.31 -11.54 15.74
C ASN A 65 14.85 -12.49 16.84
N ARG A 66 13.59 -12.93 16.74
CA ARG A 66 12.95 -13.90 17.64
C ARG A 66 12.90 -13.48 19.11
N THR A 67 13.16 -12.21 19.42
CA THR A 67 12.96 -11.69 20.77
C THR A 67 11.49 -11.34 21.02
N THR A 68 11.06 -11.43 22.28
CA THR A 68 9.72 -11.03 22.72
C THR A 68 9.81 -9.89 23.72
N PHE A 69 9.15 -8.77 23.46
CA PHE A 69 8.94 -7.68 24.41
C PHE A 69 7.59 -7.88 25.09
N GLU A 70 7.61 -8.33 26.35
CA GLU A 70 6.40 -8.66 27.11
C GLU A 70 5.77 -7.46 27.81
N GLY A 71 6.57 -6.46 28.17
CA GLY A 71 6.12 -5.19 28.72
C GLY A 71 6.57 -4.02 27.86
N ARG A 72 6.84 -2.89 28.51
CA ARG A 72 7.11 -1.62 27.79
C ARG A 72 8.49 -1.68 27.14
N ALA A 73 8.56 -1.28 25.87
CA ALA A 73 9.81 -1.18 25.12
C ALA A 73 9.97 0.24 24.56
N SER A 74 10.96 0.98 25.05
CA SER A 74 11.27 2.33 24.57
C SER A 74 12.47 2.28 23.61
N PHE A 75 12.28 2.76 22.38
CA PHE A 75 13.34 3.05 21.41
C PHE A 75 13.37 4.54 21.08
N GLU A 76 13.05 5.39 22.05
CA GLU A 76 13.05 6.84 21.86
C GLU A 76 14.45 7.35 21.53
N ASN A 77 14.57 8.17 20.49
CA ASN A 77 15.82 8.80 20.06
C ASN A 77 16.97 7.80 19.79
N VAL A 78 16.64 6.55 19.40
CA VAL A 78 17.66 5.55 19.06
C VAL A 78 18.27 5.83 17.68
N GLY A 79 19.59 5.73 17.58
CA GLY A 79 20.32 5.77 16.31
C GLY A 79 20.72 4.37 15.85
N PHE A 80 20.19 3.92 14.72
CA PHE A 80 20.64 2.70 14.04
C PHE A 80 21.49 3.05 12.82
N GLU A 81 22.81 2.81 12.92
CA GLU A 81 23.78 3.20 11.90
C GLU A 81 23.85 2.23 10.71
N SER A 82 23.38 0.98 10.89
CA SER A 82 23.33 -0.07 9.87
C SER A 82 21.93 -0.72 9.80
N ASP A 83 21.85 -1.94 9.27
CA ASP A 83 20.62 -2.72 9.12
C ASP A 83 20.07 -3.16 10.49
N VAL A 84 18.74 -3.18 10.63
CA VAL A 84 18.06 -3.61 11.86
C VAL A 84 17.14 -4.79 11.57
N TYR A 85 17.32 -5.86 12.34
CA TYR A 85 16.60 -7.11 12.16
C TYR A 85 15.63 -7.34 13.33
N PHE A 86 14.36 -7.40 12.98
CA PHE A 86 13.20 -7.65 13.84
C PHE A 86 12.41 -8.87 13.32
N GLU A 87 13.09 -9.82 12.69
CA GLU A 87 12.45 -11.02 12.15
C GLU A 87 11.85 -11.85 13.29
N GLN A 88 10.58 -12.21 13.17
CA GLN A 88 9.84 -12.94 14.20
C GLN A 88 9.85 -12.26 15.58
N VAL A 89 10.08 -10.93 15.64
CA VAL A 89 9.96 -10.16 16.88
C VAL A 89 8.49 -10.07 17.30
N ILE A 90 8.25 -10.07 18.62
CA ILE A 90 6.90 -9.89 19.17
C ILE A 90 6.91 -8.71 20.14
N PHE A 91 6.13 -7.67 19.85
CA PHE A 91 5.81 -6.60 20.78
C PHE A 91 4.40 -6.81 21.32
N LYS A 92 4.28 -7.30 22.57
CA LYS A 92 2.97 -7.62 23.17
C LYS A 92 2.24 -6.41 23.76
N VAL A 93 2.99 -5.39 24.14
CA VAL A 93 2.51 -4.21 24.90
C VAL A 93 3.09 -2.94 24.24
N ASN A 94 2.68 -1.77 24.74
CA ASN A 94 3.14 -0.45 24.32
C ASN A 94 4.66 -0.43 24.06
N SER A 95 5.01 -0.26 22.79
CA SER A 95 6.36 0.02 22.34
C SER A 95 6.38 1.29 21.50
N ASN A 96 7.50 2.00 21.50
CA ASN A 96 7.59 3.23 20.73
C ASN A 96 8.99 3.43 20.16
N PHE A 97 9.06 4.16 19.04
CA PHE A 97 10.27 4.44 18.27
C PHE A 97 10.44 5.95 18.03
N LEU A 98 9.91 6.78 18.94
CA LEU A 98 9.78 8.23 18.70
C LEU A 98 11.14 8.90 18.52
N GLY A 99 11.29 9.68 17.47
CA GLY A 99 12.56 10.36 17.14
C GLY A 99 13.72 9.41 16.79
N SER A 100 13.49 8.11 16.64
CA SER A 100 14.53 7.17 16.21
C SER A 100 14.91 7.38 14.75
N THR A 101 16.16 7.06 14.42
CA THR A 101 16.69 7.24 13.06
C THR A 101 17.34 5.95 12.57
N PHE A 102 17.13 5.66 11.29
CA PHE A 102 17.61 4.44 10.66
C PHE A 102 18.42 4.81 9.41
N LYS A 103 19.64 4.27 9.31
CA LYS A 103 20.54 4.49 8.17
C LYS A 103 20.65 3.29 7.23
N GLY A 104 20.31 2.09 7.71
CA GLY A 104 20.22 0.85 6.92
C GLY A 104 18.80 0.39 6.65
N ASN A 105 18.66 -0.84 6.17
CA ASN A 105 17.39 -1.52 5.95
C ASN A 105 16.75 -1.95 7.27
N ILE A 106 15.43 -2.13 7.27
CA ILE A 106 14.67 -2.55 8.45
C ILE A 106 13.84 -3.77 8.10
N PHE A 107 13.98 -4.85 8.88
CA PHE A 107 13.36 -6.14 8.58
C PHE A 107 12.42 -6.60 9.69
N PHE A 108 11.10 -6.50 9.50
CA PHE A 108 10.05 -7.01 10.40
C PHE A 108 9.45 -8.33 9.91
N THR A 109 10.18 -9.14 9.14
CA THR A 109 9.64 -10.37 8.53
C THR A 109 9.05 -11.30 9.59
N GLU A 110 7.79 -11.73 9.41
CA GLU A 110 7.06 -12.58 10.36
C GLU A 110 6.93 -11.99 11.78
N ALA A 111 7.10 -10.68 11.94
CA ALA A 111 6.95 -10.00 13.22
C ALA A 111 5.47 -9.85 13.63
N THR A 112 5.24 -9.60 14.92
CA THR A 112 3.94 -9.27 15.48
C THR A 112 4.05 -7.98 16.29
N LEU A 113 3.45 -6.90 15.79
CA LEU A 113 3.32 -5.62 16.47
C LEU A 113 1.84 -5.39 16.73
N VAL A 114 1.46 -5.41 17.99
CA VAL A 114 0.08 -5.22 18.43
C VAL A 114 -0.01 -4.06 19.41
N PHE A 115 -1.23 -3.56 19.62
CA PHE A 115 -1.63 -2.65 20.71
C PHE A 115 -0.69 -1.45 20.99
N ALA A 116 -1.11 -0.25 20.57
CA ALA A 116 -0.47 1.00 20.97
C ALA A 116 1.05 1.06 20.69
N THR A 117 1.51 0.30 19.69
CA THR A 117 2.87 0.42 19.17
C THR A 117 2.95 1.64 18.27
N TRP A 118 3.85 2.57 18.58
CA TRP A 118 4.15 3.72 17.74
C TRP A 118 5.47 3.51 17.02
N LEU A 119 5.36 3.09 15.77
CA LEU A 119 6.51 2.85 14.90
C LEU A 119 6.74 4.12 14.06
N GLU A 120 7.55 5.03 14.59
CA GLU A 120 8.11 6.15 13.83
C GLU A 120 9.38 5.67 13.14
N ILE A 121 9.42 5.77 11.81
CA ILE A 121 10.59 5.39 11.00
C ILE A 121 11.03 6.60 10.19
N LYS A 122 12.23 7.07 10.49
CA LYS A 122 12.93 8.07 9.71
C LYS A 122 14.09 7.43 8.95
N LEU A 123 13.93 7.29 7.62
CA LEU A 123 14.92 6.70 6.73
C LEU A 123 15.32 7.73 5.65
N LEU A 124 16.47 8.38 5.84
CA LEU A 124 16.89 9.53 5.01
C LEU A 124 17.73 9.16 3.79
N LYS A 125 18.03 7.88 3.62
CA LYS A 125 18.79 7.32 2.49
C LYS A 125 17.99 6.20 1.86
N LYS A 126 18.34 5.81 0.64
CA LYS A 126 17.75 4.63 -0.03
C LYS A 126 17.89 3.41 0.87
N GLY A 127 16.84 2.60 0.92
CA GLY A 127 16.80 1.40 1.73
C GLY A 127 15.45 0.70 1.60
N ILE A 128 15.33 -0.43 2.28
CA ILE A 128 14.13 -1.25 2.25
C ILE A 128 13.59 -1.40 3.67
N ILE A 129 12.27 -1.26 3.80
CA ILE A 129 11.52 -1.59 5.02
C ILE A 129 10.67 -2.81 4.68
N LYS A 130 10.93 -3.96 5.30
CA LYS A 130 10.17 -5.19 5.06
C LYS A 130 9.19 -5.47 6.18
N PHE A 131 7.91 -5.55 5.85
CA PHE A 131 6.84 -6.06 6.71
C PHE A 131 6.30 -7.41 6.19
N GLU A 132 7.13 -8.20 5.53
CA GLU A 132 6.70 -9.46 4.92
C GLU A 132 6.10 -10.39 6.00
N LYS A 133 4.85 -10.85 5.81
CA LYS A 133 4.11 -11.69 6.77
C LYS A 133 3.98 -11.09 8.18
N THR A 134 4.17 -9.78 8.34
CA THR A 134 4.04 -9.12 9.64
C THR A 134 2.56 -8.95 10.02
N ASN A 135 2.23 -9.11 11.29
CA ASN A 135 0.97 -8.67 11.86
C ASN A 135 1.12 -7.26 12.45
N LEU A 136 0.45 -6.27 11.86
CA LEU A 136 0.34 -4.91 12.38
C LEU A 136 -1.11 -4.64 12.78
N GLU A 137 -1.39 -4.69 14.08
CA GLU A 137 -2.73 -4.50 14.64
C GLU A 137 -2.77 -3.32 15.61
N GLY A 138 -3.56 -2.29 15.30
CA GLY A 138 -3.69 -1.09 16.14
C GLY A 138 -2.39 -0.30 16.25
N VAL A 139 -1.49 -0.45 15.27
CA VAL A 139 -0.18 0.21 15.22
C VAL A 139 -0.33 1.61 14.64
N ILE A 140 0.47 2.56 15.12
CA ILE A 140 0.68 3.85 14.46
C ILE A 140 1.97 3.74 13.67
N LEU A 141 1.88 3.82 12.35
CA LEU A 141 3.01 3.82 11.45
C LEU A 141 3.21 5.25 10.95
N ASP A 142 4.22 5.92 11.50
CA ASP A 142 4.61 7.27 11.10
C ASP A 142 5.94 7.21 10.34
N LEU A 143 5.94 7.70 9.11
CA LEU A 143 7.01 7.43 8.14
C LEU A 143 7.53 8.75 7.56
N ASP A 144 8.82 9.03 7.77
CA ASP A 144 9.57 10.10 7.12
C ASP A 144 10.64 9.46 6.23
N LEU A 145 10.29 9.26 4.96
CA LEU A 145 11.07 8.44 4.02
C LEU A 145 11.60 9.28 2.86
N ALA A 146 12.90 9.17 2.62
CA ALA A 146 13.55 9.77 1.46
C ALA A 146 13.16 9.08 0.13
N GLU A 147 13.46 9.74 -0.98
CA GLU A 147 13.26 9.16 -2.31
C GLU A 147 14.11 7.87 -2.48
N GLY A 148 13.49 6.84 -3.04
CA GLY A 148 14.13 5.54 -3.27
C GLY A 148 14.11 4.59 -2.08
N VAL A 149 13.46 4.97 -0.97
CA VAL A 149 13.07 4.02 0.07
C VAL A 149 11.89 3.20 -0.39
N LEU A 150 11.94 1.88 -0.21
CA LEU A 150 10.87 0.97 -0.62
C LEU A 150 10.35 0.17 0.56
N ILE A 151 9.04 -0.03 0.62
CA ILE A 151 8.33 -0.76 1.66
C ILE A 151 7.72 -2.00 1.03
N ASP A 152 7.97 -3.13 1.66
CA ASP A 152 7.39 -4.42 1.33
C ASP A 152 6.27 -4.75 2.31
N PHE A 153 5.04 -4.85 1.81
CA PHE A 153 3.86 -5.27 2.59
C PHE A 153 3.35 -6.66 2.16
N THR A 154 4.22 -7.49 1.57
CA THR A 154 3.82 -8.80 1.05
C THR A 154 3.32 -9.70 2.18
N ASN A 155 2.09 -10.20 2.05
CA ASN A 155 1.42 -11.02 3.05
C ASN A 155 1.30 -10.38 4.45
N THR A 156 1.43 -9.06 4.57
CA THR A 156 1.21 -8.34 5.83
C THR A 156 -0.27 -8.37 6.21
N LEU A 157 -0.56 -8.42 7.50
CA LEU A 157 -1.88 -8.15 8.06
C LEU A 157 -1.91 -6.71 8.60
N LEU A 158 -2.79 -5.88 8.05
CA LEU A 158 -3.05 -4.53 8.54
C LEU A 158 -4.46 -4.49 9.13
N MET A 159 -4.58 -4.26 10.43
CA MET A 159 -5.87 -4.13 11.08
C MET A 159 -5.88 -2.92 12.01
N ASN A 160 -6.70 -1.92 11.66
CA ASN A 160 -6.78 -0.65 12.40
C ASN A 160 -5.41 0.05 12.55
N THR A 161 -4.52 -0.18 11.60
CA THR A 161 -3.17 0.38 11.61
C THR A 161 -3.19 1.75 10.97
N LYS A 162 -2.87 2.79 11.74
CA LYS A 162 -2.88 4.18 11.27
C LYS A 162 -1.64 4.42 10.41
N ILE A 163 -1.86 4.70 9.13
CA ILE A 163 -0.79 5.01 8.15
C ILE A 163 -1.25 6.21 7.32
N ASN A 164 -0.40 7.20 7.06
CA ASN A 164 -0.76 8.26 6.12
C ASN A 164 -0.49 7.81 4.67
N ARG A 165 -1.49 7.93 3.78
CA ARG A 165 -1.32 7.52 2.37
C ARG A 165 -0.18 8.25 1.67
N GLU A 166 0.08 9.51 2.03
CA GLU A 166 1.08 10.33 1.33
C GLU A 166 2.48 9.79 1.61
N GLN A 167 2.72 9.30 2.83
CA GLN A 167 3.99 8.72 3.27
C GLN A 167 4.32 7.37 2.60
N ILE A 168 3.34 6.68 2.01
CA ILE A 168 3.54 5.37 1.37
C ILE A 168 3.33 5.38 -0.15
N SER A 169 2.80 6.47 -0.70
CA SER A 169 2.21 6.50 -2.05
C SER A 169 3.17 6.11 -3.18
N ASN A 170 4.46 6.43 -2.99
CA ASN A 170 5.54 6.16 -3.94
C ASN A 170 6.57 5.14 -3.42
N HIS A 171 6.31 4.52 -2.28
CA HIS A 171 7.28 3.65 -1.62
C HIS A 171 6.95 2.16 -1.75
N ILE A 172 5.87 1.75 -2.44
CA ILE A 172 5.52 0.31 -2.54
C ILE A 172 6.52 -0.43 -3.43
N LEU A 173 7.29 -1.37 -2.84
CA LEU A 173 8.35 -2.14 -3.49
C LEU A 173 7.88 -2.87 -4.76
N GLN A 174 6.81 -3.65 -4.66
CA GLN A 174 6.31 -4.50 -5.76
C GLN A 174 5.83 -3.67 -6.96
N LYS A 175 5.38 -2.44 -6.74
CA LYS A 175 5.02 -1.53 -7.83
C LYS A 175 6.26 -1.09 -8.60
N GLU A 176 7.36 -0.81 -7.91
CA GLU A 176 8.64 -0.39 -8.51
C GLU A 176 9.31 -1.55 -9.25
N SER A 177 9.30 -2.75 -8.64
CA SER A 177 9.80 -4.00 -9.24
C SER A 177 8.91 -4.55 -10.38
N LYS A 178 7.80 -3.88 -10.72
CA LYS A 178 6.82 -4.29 -11.75
C LYS A 178 6.13 -5.63 -11.46
N GLU A 179 6.10 -6.05 -10.20
CA GLU A 179 5.38 -7.23 -9.73
C GLU A 179 3.90 -6.88 -9.49
N PHE A 180 3.19 -6.55 -10.58
CA PHE A 180 1.86 -5.94 -10.50
C PHE A 180 0.80 -6.83 -9.84
N SER A 181 0.96 -8.15 -9.85
CA SER A 181 0.03 -9.05 -9.13
C SER A 181 0.14 -8.87 -7.62
N GLN A 182 1.36 -8.87 -7.08
CA GLN A 182 1.58 -8.66 -5.65
C GLN A 182 1.28 -7.21 -5.24
N ALA A 183 1.66 -6.23 -6.08
CA ALA A 183 1.31 -4.83 -5.83
C ALA A 183 -0.22 -4.62 -5.75
N ARG A 184 -1.01 -5.34 -6.55
CA ARG A 184 -2.48 -5.32 -6.48
C ARG A 184 -2.96 -5.80 -5.11
N GLU A 185 -2.42 -6.90 -4.59
CA GLU A 185 -2.78 -7.45 -3.28
C GLU A 185 -2.45 -6.47 -2.15
N ILE A 186 -1.29 -5.80 -2.22
CA ILE A 186 -0.91 -4.76 -1.27
C ILE A 186 -1.89 -3.58 -1.29
N TYR A 187 -2.32 -3.12 -2.47
CA TYR A 187 -3.32 -2.05 -2.55
C TYR A 187 -4.70 -2.47 -2.05
N LEU A 188 -5.09 -3.75 -2.25
CA LEU A 188 -6.30 -4.31 -1.67
C LEU A 188 -6.23 -4.34 -0.13
N LEU A 189 -5.08 -4.73 0.43
CA LEU A 189 -4.81 -4.71 1.87
C LEU A 189 -4.95 -3.28 2.44
N LEU A 190 -4.27 -2.30 1.82
CA LEU A 190 -4.35 -0.89 2.22
C LEU A 190 -5.78 -0.35 2.14
N LYS A 191 -6.50 -0.66 1.05
CA LYS A 191 -7.92 -0.28 0.89
C LYS A 191 -8.77 -0.79 2.05
N ASN A 192 -8.63 -2.07 2.39
CA ASN A 192 -9.39 -2.67 3.48
C ASN A 192 -9.07 -2.02 4.83
N ASN A 193 -7.80 -1.76 5.14
CA ASN A 193 -7.39 -1.08 6.36
C ASN A 193 -7.90 0.38 6.43
N PHE A 194 -7.82 1.14 5.33
CA PHE A 194 -8.40 2.50 5.31
C PHE A 194 -9.91 2.50 5.53
N ARG A 195 -10.61 1.48 4.99
CA ARG A 195 -12.03 1.31 5.23
C ARG A 195 -12.35 1.07 6.71
N THR A 196 -11.59 0.22 7.40
CA THR A 196 -11.82 -0.02 8.85
C THR A 196 -11.57 1.22 9.69
N LEU A 197 -10.66 2.10 9.25
CA LEU A 197 -10.39 3.40 9.87
C LEU A 197 -11.40 4.50 9.50
N GLY A 198 -12.34 4.24 8.59
CA GLY A 198 -13.28 5.26 8.07
C GLY A 198 -12.63 6.33 7.19
N ARG A 199 -11.43 6.07 6.66
CA ARG A 199 -10.66 7.00 5.81
C ARG A 199 -11.02 6.82 4.33
N TYR A 200 -12.26 7.18 3.98
CA TYR A 200 -12.82 6.93 2.65
C TYR A 200 -12.02 7.58 1.49
N SER A 201 -11.40 8.75 1.71
CA SER A 201 -10.55 9.39 0.69
C SER A 201 -9.31 8.56 0.33
N ASP A 202 -8.77 7.84 1.30
CA ASP A 202 -7.54 7.05 1.14
C ASP A 202 -7.87 5.63 0.68
N GLU A 203 -9.01 5.10 1.12
CA GLU A 203 -9.64 3.90 0.55
C GLU A 203 -9.86 4.07 -0.96
N SER A 204 -10.49 5.16 -1.40
CA SER A 204 -10.69 5.49 -2.82
C SER A 204 -9.37 5.53 -3.60
N TRP A 205 -8.32 6.10 -3.01
CA TRP A 205 -6.98 6.10 -3.61
C TRP A 205 -6.42 4.68 -3.78
N ALA A 206 -6.48 3.87 -2.72
CA ALA A 206 -5.99 2.50 -2.73
C ALA A 206 -6.78 1.62 -3.72
N PHE A 207 -8.11 1.76 -3.77
CA PHE A 207 -8.97 1.10 -4.76
C PHE A 207 -8.55 1.42 -6.19
N LYS A 208 -8.29 2.70 -6.50
CA LYS A 208 -7.83 3.07 -7.83
C LYS A 208 -6.48 2.42 -8.17
N LYS A 209 -5.54 2.42 -7.22
CA LYS A 209 -4.23 1.79 -7.41
C LYS A 209 -4.34 0.28 -7.60
N GLU A 210 -5.21 -0.39 -6.84
CA GLU A 210 -5.56 -1.80 -7.03
C GLU A 210 -6.01 -2.07 -8.47
N LYS A 211 -6.94 -1.27 -9.02
CA LYS A 211 -7.40 -1.41 -10.40
C LYS A 211 -6.32 -1.12 -11.44
N ASP A 212 -5.47 -0.13 -11.19
CA ASP A 212 -4.33 0.14 -12.06
C ASP A 212 -3.35 -1.03 -12.09
N MET A 213 -3.08 -1.68 -10.95
CA MET A 213 -2.19 -2.85 -10.87
C MET A 213 -2.84 -4.10 -11.48
N GLU A 214 -4.13 -4.33 -11.25
CA GLU A 214 -4.92 -5.40 -11.89
C GLU A 214 -4.82 -5.29 -13.42
N ARG A 215 -5.02 -4.08 -13.96
CA ARG A 215 -4.89 -3.83 -15.39
C ARG A 215 -3.48 -4.12 -15.91
N LYS A 216 -2.43 -3.72 -15.18
CA LYS A 216 -1.04 -3.97 -15.60
C LYS A 216 -0.65 -5.46 -15.50
N SER A 217 -1.18 -6.19 -14.50
CA SER A 217 -0.97 -7.62 -14.34
C SER A 217 -1.64 -8.44 -15.45
N ASN A 218 -2.85 -8.06 -15.86
CA ASN A 218 -3.65 -8.78 -16.86
C ASN A 218 -3.27 -8.49 -18.33
N PHE A 219 -2.10 -7.90 -18.59
CA PHE A 219 -1.61 -7.65 -19.96
C PHE A 219 -1.06 -8.94 -20.59
N HIS A 220 -1.94 -9.91 -20.81
CA HIS A 220 -1.73 -11.07 -21.68
C HIS A 220 -2.73 -11.04 -22.82
N PHE A 221 -2.32 -11.43 -24.03
CA PHE A 221 -3.02 -11.24 -25.32
C PHE A 221 -4.49 -11.73 -25.35
N LYS A 222 -4.91 -12.62 -24.43
CA LYS A 222 -6.31 -13.11 -24.28
C LYS A 222 -7.24 -12.21 -23.46
N SER A 223 -6.71 -11.20 -22.77
CA SER A 223 -7.43 -10.27 -21.87
C SER A 223 -7.51 -8.84 -22.47
N LEU A 224 -7.00 -8.64 -23.69
CA LEU A 224 -6.86 -7.32 -24.32
C LEU A 224 -8.16 -6.50 -24.32
N HIS A 225 -9.33 -7.15 -24.52
CA HIS A 225 -10.63 -6.47 -24.43
C HIS A 225 -10.95 -5.99 -23.00
N LYS A 226 -10.71 -6.80 -21.97
CA LYS A 226 -10.90 -6.39 -20.55
C LYS A 226 -9.93 -5.26 -20.18
N TRP A 227 -8.69 -5.35 -20.65
CA TRP A 227 -7.69 -4.30 -20.47
C TRP A 227 -8.11 -2.99 -21.14
N PHE A 228 -8.58 -3.07 -22.39
CA PHE A 228 -9.06 -1.91 -23.16
C PHE A 228 -10.28 -1.27 -22.50
N TRP A 229 -11.25 -2.08 -22.05
CA TRP A 229 -12.42 -1.58 -21.35
C TRP A 229 -12.03 -0.89 -20.04
N SER A 230 -11.18 -1.52 -19.22
CA SER A 230 -10.64 -0.93 -17.99
C SER A 230 -9.91 0.39 -18.25
N PHE A 231 -9.07 0.43 -19.29
CA PHE A 231 -8.40 1.65 -19.72
C PHE A 231 -9.40 2.77 -20.08
N PHE A 232 -10.42 2.45 -20.87
CA PHE A 232 -11.49 3.37 -21.23
C PHE A 232 -12.22 3.94 -20.01
N LEU A 233 -12.59 3.11 -19.02
CA LEU A 233 -13.24 3.56 -17.79
C LEU A 233 -12.34 4.48 -16.94
N ASN A 234 -11.02 4.22 -16.89
CA ASN A 234 -10.09 5.11 -16.21
C ASN A 234 -9.98 6.49 -16.88
N VAL A 235 -9.95 6.51 -18.22
CA VAL A 235 -9.88 7.75 -19.00
C VAL A 235 -11.11 8.62 -18.74
N ILE A 236 -12.31 8.04 -18.86
CA ILE A 236 -13.55 8.82 -18.77
C ILE A 236 -13.83 9.29 -17.34
N TYR A 237 -13.68 8.43 -16.35
CA TYR A 237 -14.17 8.75 -15.00
C TYR A 237 -13.35 8.17 -13.85
N GLY A 238 -12.17 7.61 -14.16
CA GLY A 238 -11.24 7.13 -13.14
C GLY A 238 -11.80 5.98 -12.30
N TYR A 239 -12.59 5.07 -12.91
CA TYR A 239 -13.29 3.95 -12.26
C TYR A 239 -14.37 4.34 -11.26
N GLY A 240 -14.89 5.56 -11.30
CA GLY A 240 -15.97 6.05 -10.42
C GLY A 240 -15.53 7.22 -9.56
N GLU A 241 -14.22 7.37 -9.39
CA GLU A 241 -13.61 8.24 -8.37
C GLU A 241 -13.34 9.67 -8.87
N LYS A 242 -13.51 9.96 -10.17
CA LYS A 242 -13.18 11.27 -10.75
C LYS A 242 -14.33 11.84 -11.57
N PRO A 243 -15.43 12.32 -10.95
CA PRO A 243 -16.58 12.88 -11.67
C PRO A 243 -16.22 14.08 -12.53
N GLY A 244 -15.22 14.89 -12.14
CA GLY A 244 -14.73 16.00 -12.96
C GLY A 244 -14.23 15.60 -14.35
N ARG A 245 -13.69 14.38 -14.53
CA ARG A 245 -13.30 13.88 -15.86
C ARG A 245 -14.51 13.62 -16.75
N VAL A 246 -15.63 13.16 -16.17
CA VAL A 246 -16.90 12.97 -16.89
C VAL A 246 -17.41 14.30 -17.42
N MET A 247 -17.43 15.32 -16.56
CA MET A 247 -17.88 16.66 -16.94
C MET A 247 -17.01 17.24 -18.06
N ALA A 248 -15.68 17.11 -17.96
CA ALA A 248 -14.77 17.55 -19.01
C ALA A 248 -14.98 16.79 -20.33
N LEU A 249 -15.13 15.47 -20.29
CA LEU A 249 -15.41 14.67 -21.48
C LEU A 249 -16.75 15.05 -22.11
N ALA A 250 -17.79 15.28 -21.30
CA ALA A 250 -19.09 15.73 -21.77
C ALA A 250 -18.99 17.09 -22.49
N MET A 251 -18.24 18.05 -21.92
CA MET A 251 -17.99 19.34 -22.58
C MET A 251 -17.27 19.17 -23.92
N VAL A 252 -16.24 18.31 -23.99
CA VAL A 252 -15.53 18.02 -25.23
C VAL A 252 -16.46 17.41 -26.27
N ILE A 253 -17.30 16.44 -25.88
CA ILE A 253 -18.30 15.84 -26.77
C ILE A 253 -19.27 16.90 -27.30
N ILE A 254 -19.81 17.76 -26.43
CA ILE A 254 -20.71 18.85 -26.83
C ILE A 254 -20.04 19.78 -27.86
N ILE A 255 -18.78 20.18 -27.63
CA ILE A 255 -18.03 21.04 -28.55
C ILE A 255 -17.81 20.34 -29.90
N ILE A 256 -17.44 19.06 -29.90
CA ILE A 256 -17.26 18.28 -31.13
C ILE A 256 -18.56 18.21 -31.92
N PHE A 257 -19.68 17.86 -31.27
CA PHE A 257 -20.98 17.79 -31.93
C PHE A 257 -21.47 19.16 -32.41
N ALA A 258 -21.21 20.22 -31.65
CA ALA A 258 -21.50 21.59 -32.08
C ALA A 258 -20.70 21.96 -33.34
N PHE A 259 -19.42 21.57 -33.41
CA PHE A 259 -18.59 21.79 -34.59
C PHE A 259 -19.06 20.95 -35.79
N ILE A 260 -19.38 19.68 -35.59
CA ILE A 260 -19.94 18.81 -36.63
C ILE A 260 -21.24 19.41 -37.16
N PHE A 261 -22.15 19.82 -36.28
CA PHE A 261 -23.42 20.45 -36.65
C PHE A 261 -23.21 21.75 -37.44
N MET A 262 -22.25 22.59 -37.03
CA MET A 262 -21.88 23.81 -37.76
C MET A 262 -21.29 23.50 -39.15
N SER A 263 -20.50 22.43 -39.27
CA SER A 263 -19.81 22.08 -40.52
C SER A 263 -20.69 21.37 -41.55
N TYR A 264 -21.65 20.55 -41.11
CA TYR A 264 -22.50 19.77 -42.00
C TYR A 264 -23.93 20.28 -42.10
N GLY A 265 -24.37 21.15 -41.17
CA GLY A 265 -25.71 21.72 -41.15
C GLY A 265 -26.82 20.67 -41.00
N LEU A 266 -28.02 21.11 -40.66
CA LEU A 266 -29.21 20.32 -40.99
C LEU A 266 -29.28 20.24 -42.50
N ILE A 267 -29.39 19.03 -43.04
CA ILE A 267 -29.71 18.81 -44.46
C ILE A 267 -30.87 19.74 -44.81
N ASP A 268 -30.61 20.60 -45.78
CA ASP A 268 -31.53 21.63 -46.26
C ASP A 268 -32.91 21.01 -46.55
N GLU A 269 -33.95 21.63 -46.03
CA GLU A 269 -35.36 21.23 -46.15
C GLU A 269 -35.90 21.46 -47.58
N THR A 270 -35.08 21.19 -48.62
CA THR A 270 -35.37 21.53 -50.02
C THR A 270 -35.45 20.32 -50.95
N ASN A 271 -35.66 19.10 -50.43
CA ASN A 271 -35.96 17.91 -51.26
C ASN A 271 -37.03 16.97 -50.69
N LEU A 272 -38.07 17.51 -50.04
CA LEU A 272 -39.27 16.73 -49.70
C LEU A 272 -40.23 16.51 -50.89
N ASP A 273 -39.95 17.12 -52.05
CA ASP A 273 -40.78 16.97 -53.27
C ASP A 273 -40.29 15.89 -54.26
N THR A 274 -39.18 15.20 -53.99
CA THR A 274 -38.65 14.14 -54.88
C THR A 274 -38.66 12.73 -54.28
N LEU A 275 -39.33 12.51 -53.14
CA LEU A 275 -39.59 11.15 -52.68
C LEU A 275 -40.76 10.56 -53.48
N PRO A 276 -40.62 9.37 -54.10
CA PRO A 276 -41.77 8.70 -54.70
C PRO A 276 -42.81 8.51 -53.59
N LYS A 277 -44.01 9.07 -53.78
CA LYS A 277 -45.17 8.83 -52.91
C LYS A 277 -45.50 7.34 -52.98
N PHE A 278 -44.86 6.54 -52.13
CA PHE A 278 -45.25 5.16 -51.90
C PHE A 278 -46.65 5.19 -51.27
N ASN A 279 -47.66 4.97 -52.10
CA ASN A 279 -49.04 4.95 -51.70
C ASN A 279 -49.32 3.57 -51.08
N ILE A 280 -48.89 3.38 -49.82
CA ILE A 280 -48.95 2.11 -49.07
C ILE A 280 -50.37 1.50 -49.10
N LEU A 281 -51.41 2.35 -49.17
CA LEU A 281 -52.80 1.92 -49.29
C LEU A 281 -53.14 1.23 -50.63
N LYS A 282 -52.44 1.52 -51.73
CA LYS A 282 -52.73 0.91 -53.03
C LYS A 282 -52.14 -0.50 -53.15
N GLU A 283 -51.00 -0.76 -52.51
CA GLU A 283 -50.43 -2.12 -52.43
C GLU A 283 -51.13 -2.99 -51.39
N LEU A 284 -51.60 -2.43 -50.27
CA LEU A 284 -52.34 -3.21 -49.26
C LEU A 284 -53.70 -3.71 -49.78
N PHE A 285 -54.35 -2.99 -50.69
CA PHE A 285 -55.68 -3.34 -51.22
C PHE A 285 -55.66 -4.02 -52.61
N MET A 286 -54.48 -4.25 -53.21
CA MET A 286 -54.32 -5.05 -54.44
C MET A 286 -54.18 -6.56 -54.19
N GLY A 287 -54.51 -7.04 -52.98
CA GLY A 287 -54.50 -8.46 -52.62
C GLY A 287 -55.88 -9.12 -52.51
N ILE A 288 -56.98 -8.37 -52.57
CA ILE A 288 -58.34 -8.93 -52.50
C ILE A 288 -58.91 -8.98 -53.92
N LYS A 289 -58.54 -10.03 -54.66
CA LYS A 289 -59.30 -10.46 -55.84
C LYS A 289 -60.44 -11.34 -55.36
N ASP A 290 -61.66 -10.94 -55.72
CA ASP A 290 -62.84 -11.79 -55.75
C ASP A 290 -62.53 -13.16 -56.37
N GLY A 291 -63.00 -14.22 -55.72
CA GLY A 291 -63.13 -15.53 -56.35
C GLY A 291 -62.86 -16.71 -55.42
N ASP A 292 -63.82 -17.05 -54.56
CA ASP A 292 -64.46 -18.37 -54.64
C ASP A 292 -65.77 -18.40 -53.86
N LEU A 293 -66.86 -18.01 -54.54
CA LEU A 293 -68.23 -18.39 -54.16
C LEU A 293 -68.63 -19.52 -55.11
N SER A 294 -68.15 -20.73 -54.85
CA SER A 294 -68.71 -21.94 -55.44
C SER A 294 -69.66 -22.60 -54.45
N VAL A 295 -70.94 -22.52 -54.79
CA VAL A 295 -72.08 -23.21 -54.17
C VAL A 295 -71.85 -24.72 -54.15
N ARG A 296 -71.94 -25.33 -52.95
CA ARG A 296 -72.69 -26.58 -52.70
C ARG A 296 -72.95 -26.76 -51.20
#